data_AF-A0AAV6PFN4-F1
#
_entry.id   AF-A0AAV6PFN4-F1
#
_cell.length_a   1.000
_cell.length_b   1.000
_cell.length_c   1.000
_cell.angle_alpha   90.00
_cell.angle_beta   90.00
_cell.angle_gamma   90.00
#
_symmetry.space_group_name_H-M   'P 1'
#
loop_
_entity.id
_entity.type
_entity.pdbx_description
1 polymer ?
#
loop_
_entity_poly.entity_id
_entity_poly.type
_entity_poly.pdbx_seq_one_letter_code
_entity_poly.pdbx_strand_id
1 'polypeptide(L)'
;MAIKRCRSSIVVTILLSSVSLYVCVCVCSSLLFTKVKLEEALFGPATALQTCEVMLQRWQSCYDVGRSSETDDSSSIPVAERAEVSPGGRKSSIHLTLPDFQDTSTGSLSPSSVALSRLEAALSEVSDISSSRRQGPAYIWTTLEHIWLQAGELFMADGRLKEAQFCIAEASAIFPNSHSVLLQRGRLAELRGQLDEAKGLYDEALAIHPTGERILVHMGRLLVKSGRVHLGEKVLRDAVQVHSTSHEAWSCLGEALQSRDAGQAPDCFLTALELEASCPIRPFTIVPREL
;
A
#
# COMPACT_ATOMS: atom_id res chain seq x y z
N MET A 1 -50.85 4.15 -5.52
CA MET A 1 -49.97 3.91 -4.34
C MET A 1 -48.93 2.78 -4.54
N ALA A 2 -49.00 1.94 -5.57
CA ALA A 2 -48.08 0.80 -5.75
C ALA A 2 -46.65 1.16 -6.25
N ILE A 3 -46.49 2.25 -7.02
CA ILE A 3 -45.22 2.63 -7.65
C ILE A 3 -44.15 3.10 -6.63
N LYS A 4 -44.55 3.63 -5.47
CA LYS A 4 -43.62 4.02 -4.40
C LYS A 4 -43.04 2.81 -3.63
N ARG A 5 -43.76 1.68 -3.55
CA ARG A 5 -43.28 0.45 -2.88
C ARG A 5 -42.23 -0.30 -3.70
N CYS A 6 -42.35 -0.33 -5.04
CA CYS A 6 -41.33 -0.94 -5.91
C CYS A 6 -39.99 -0.19 -5.88
N ARG A 7 -39.98 1.15 -5.90
CA ARG A 7 -38.74 1.92 -5.79
C ARG A 7 -38.02 1.70 -4.46
N SER A 8 -38.77 1.59 -3.36
CA SER A 8 -38.18 1.29 -2.05
C SER A 8 -37.63 -0.14 -1.97
N SER A 9 -38.29 -1.13 -2.58
CA SER A 9 -37.80 -2.51 -2.60
C SER A 9 -36.56 -2.67 -3.48
N ILE A 10 -36.52 -2.05 -4.66
CA ILE A 10 -35.37 -2.10 -5.58
C ILE A 10 -34.16 -1.40 -4.95
N VAL A 11 -34.35 -0.23 -4.32
CA VAL A 11 -33.27 0.48 -3.62
C VAL A 11 -32.75 -0.35 -2.43
N VAL A 12 -33.63 -1.04 -1.69
CA VAL A 12 -33.21 -1.92 -0.59
C VAL A 12 -32.49 -3.18 -1.09
N THR A 13 -32.91 -3.80 -2.20
CA THR A 13 -32.20 -4.95 -2.78
C THR A 13 -30.86 -4.55 -3.38
N ILE A 14 -30.77 -3.38 -4.05
CA ILE A 14 -29.50 -2.83 -4.54
C ILE A 14 -28.58 -2.49 -3.37
N LEU A 15 -29.09 -1.85 -2.30
CA LEU A 15 -28.33 -1.58 -1.09
C LEU A 15 -27.86 -2.86 -0.41
N LEU A 16 -28.71 -3.88 -0.23
CA LEU A 16 -28.32 -5.17 0.35
C LEU A 16 -27.32 -5.92 -0.53
N SER A 17 -27.46 -5.88 -1.86
CA SER A 17 -26.49 -6.47 -2.78
C SER A 17 -25.15 -5.73 -2.76
N SER A 18 -25.17 -4.39 -2.67
CA SER A 18 -23.97 -3.56 -2.57
C SER A 18 -23.27 -3.68 -1.22
N VAL A 19 -24.02 -3.83 -0.12
CA VAL A 19 -23.50 -4.10 1.22
C VAL A 19 -22.94 -5.52 1.30
N SER A 20 -23.62 -6.51 0.72
CA SER A 20 -23.12 -7.89 0.67
C SER A 20 -21.88 -8.03 -0.22
N LEU A 21 -21.79 -7.27 -1.32
CA LEU A 21 -20.61 -7.20 -2.18
C LEU A 21 -19.47 -6.43 -1.48
N TYR A 22 -19.79 -5.34 -0.78
CA TYR A 22 -18.83 -4.56 0.03
C TYR A 22 -18.20 -5.41 1.14
N VAL A 23 -19.02 -6.08 1.94
CA VAL A 23 -18.55 -6.99 3.00
C VAL A 23 -17.74 -8.14 2.40
N CYS A 24 -18.20 -8.75 1.31
CA CYS A 24 -17.48 -9.83 0.65
C CYS A 24 -16.13 -9.38 0.09
N VAL A 25 -16.05 -8.20 -0.54
CA VAL A 25 -14.81 -7.66 -1.08
C VAL A 25 -13.85 -7.23 0.04
N CYS A 26 -14.32 -6.51 1.06
CA CYS A 26 -13.47 -6.08 2.19
C CYS A 26 -12.94 -7.27 3.00
N VAL A 27 -13.77 -8.28 3.28
CA VAL A 27 -13.35 -9.50 3.99
C VAL A 27 -12.40 -10.33 3.14
N CYS A 28 -12.62 -10.40 1.81
CA CYS A 28 -11.70 -11.13 0.95
C CYS A 28 -10.36 -10.42 0.79
N SER A 29 -10.35 -9.09 0.69
CA SER A 29 -9.13 -8.28 0.70
C SER A 29 -8.36 -8.43 2.00
N SER A 30 -9.03 -8.35 3.16
CA SER A 30 -8.36 -8.50 4.46
C SER A 30 -7.75 -9.90 4.63
N LEU A 31 -8.43 -10.95 4.18
CA LEU A 31 -7.91 -12.32 4.16
C LEU A 31 -6.69 -12.46 3.24
N LEU A 32 -6.73 -11.88 2.05
CA LEU A 32 -5.61 -11.91 1.11
C LEU A 32 -4.38 -11.18 1.66
N PHE A 33 -4.55 -10.05 2.34
CA PHE A 33 -3.43 -9.40 3.04
C PHE A 33 -2.86 -10.25 4.18
N THR A 34 -3.71 -10.98 4.92
CA THR A 34 -3.23 -11.95 5.92
C THR A 34 -2.47 -13.09 5.27
N LYS A 35 -2.94 -13.58 4.13
CA LYS A 35 -2.26 -14.59 3.33
C LYS A 35 -0.88 -14.10 2.89
N VAL A 36 -0.75 -12.89 2.34
CA VAL A 36 0.54 -12.30 1.96
C VAL A 36 1.53 -12.29 3.13
N LYS A 37 1.10 -11.85 4.31
CA LYS A 37 1.97 -11.84 5.50
C LYS A 37 2.35 -13.24 5.98
N LEU A 38 1.43 -14.20 5.92
CA LEU A 38 1.73 -15.61 6.22
C LEU A 38 2.74 -16.20 5.24
N GLU A 39 2.60 -15.90 3.95
CA GLU A 39 3.52 -16.36 2.92
C GLU A 39 4.91 -15.73 3.07
N GLU A 40 4.96 -14.43 3.37
CA GLU A 40 6.21 -13.74 3.68
C GLU A 40 6.96 -14.43 4.83
N ALA A 41 6.26 -14.79 5.92
CA ALA A 41 6.85 -15.42 7.09
C ALA A 41 7.23 -16.90 6.89
N LEU A 42 6.48 -17.67 6.10
CA LEU A 42 6.66 -19.13 5.96
C LEU A 42 7.45 -19.54 4.72
N PHE A 43 7.28 -18.82 3.61
CA PHE A 43 7.78 -19.21 2.28
C PHE A 43 8.65 -18.11 1.64
N GLY A 44 8.72 -16.92 2.23
CA GLY A 44 9.55 -15.80 1.78
C GLY A 44 8.85 -14.87 0.79
N PRO A 45 9.52 -13.75 0.42
CA PRO A 45 8.90 -12.64 -0.30
C PRO A 45 8.43 -12.98 -1.71
N ALA A 46 9.10 -13.93 -2.39
CA ALA A 46 8.73 -14.32 -3.76
C ALA A 46 7.31 -14.89 -3.87
N THR A 47 6.91 -15.76 -2.92
CA THR A 47 5.56 -16.34 -2.91
C THR A 47 4.50 -15.32 -2.51
N ALA A 48 4.81 -14.46 -1.53
CA ALA A 48 3.94 -13.38 -1.10
C ALA A 48 3.65 -12.39 -2.24
N LEU A 49 4.65 -12.10 -3.08
CA LEU A 49 4.51 -11.24 -4.26
C LEU A 49 3.59 -11.86 -5.33
N GLN A 50 3.59 -13.19 -5.50
CA GLN A 50 2.62 -13.86 -6.38
C GLN A 50 1.19 -13.62 -5.90
N THR A 51 0.95 -13.66 -4.58
CA THR A 51 -0.36 -13.33 -4.03
C THR A 51 -0.70 -11.85 -4.24
N CYS A 52 0.25 -10.93 -4.13
CA CYS A 52 0.03 -9.52 -4.49
C CYS A 52 -0.36 -9.35 -5.97
N GLU A 53 0.26 -10.10 -6.89
CA GLU A 53 -0.10 -10.08 -8.31
C GLU A 53 -1.54 -10.57 -8.54
N VAL A 54 -1.91 -11.68 -7.90
CA VAL A 54 -3.30 -12.18 -7.93
C VAL A 54 -4.28 -11.16 -7.36
N MET A 55 -3.90 -10.43 -6.30
CA MET A 55 -4.72 -9.34 -5.75
C MET A 55 -4.91 -8.20 -6.75
N LEU A 56 -3.87 -7.79 -7.48
CA LEU A 56 -3.96 -6.76 -8.52
C LEU A 56 -4.85 -7.21 -9.68
N GLN A 57 -4.66 -8.44 -10.19
CA GLN A 57 -5.48 -9.01 -11.26
C GLN A 57 -6.96 -9.10 -10.85
N ARG A 58 -7.22 -9.51 -9.60
CA ARG A 58 -8.56 -9.58 -9.04
C ARG A 58 -9.19 -8.19 -8.91
N TRP A 59 -8.43 -7.21 -8.41
CA TRP A 59 -8.87 -5.82 -8.36
C TRP A 59 -9.21 -5.32 -9.77
N GLN A 60 -8.33 -5.54 -10.74
CA GLN A 60 -8.56 -5.14 -12.14
C GLN A 60 -9.82 -5.79 -12.71
N SER A 61 -10.01 -7.10 -12.52
CA SER A 61 -11.21 -7.81 -13.00
C SER A 61 -12.50 -7.29 -12.36
N CYS A 62 -12.50 -7.04 -11.05
CA CYS A 62 -13.69 -6.55 -10.34
C CYS A 62 -14.08 -5.11 -10.72
N TYR A 63 -13.12 -4.26 -11.09
CA TYR A 63 -13.36 -2.82 -11.27
C TYR A 63 -13.21 -2.32 -12.71
N ASP A 64 -12.60 -3.08 -13.64
CA ASP A 64 -12.59 -2.80 -15.09
C ASP A 64 -13.93 -3.20 -15.74
N VAL A 65 -14.58 -4.27 -15.25
CA VAL A 65 -15.92 -4.69 -15.69
C VAL A 65 -17.01 -3.68 -15.29
N GLY A 66 -16.84 -2.96 -14.17
CA GLY A 66 -17.77 -1.91 -13.75
C GLY A 66 -17.70 -0.63 -14.60
N ARG A 67 -16.61 -0.41 -15.36
CA ARG A 67 -16.46 0.76 -16.26
C ARG A 67 -17.07 0.53 -17.64
N SER A 68 -17.45 -0.70 -17.99
CA SER A 68 -18.01 -1.02 -19.31
C SER A 68 -19.54 -1.06 -19.35
N SER A 69 -20.24 -1.06 -18.21
CA SER A 69 -21.71 -1.26 -18.17
C SER A 69 -22.57 0.01 -18.19
N GLU A 70 -22.00 1.21 -18.17
CA GLU A 70 -22.79 2.46 -18.10
C GLU A 70 -23.17 3.08 -19.47
N THR A 71 -22.98 2.41 -20.62
CA THR A 71 -23.29 3.06 -21.93
C THR A 71 -24.24 2.36 -22.89
N ASP A 72 -24.90 1.25 -22.54
CA ASP A 72 -25.83 0.61 -23.49
C ASP A 72 -27.22 0.41 -22.89
N ASP A 73 -27.96 1.49 -22.68
CA ASP A 73 -29.42 1.42 -22.62
C ASP A 73 -30.07 2.64 -23.28
N SER A 74 -29.82 2.80 -24.59
CA SER A 74 -30.58 3.68 -25.48
C SER A 74 -30.28 3.40 -26.94
N SER A 75 -30.89 2.35 -27.51
CA SER A 75 -31.46 2.41 -28.87
C SER A 75 -32.06 1.07 -29.28
N SER A 76 -33.39 0.98 -29.20
CA SER A 76 -34.15 0.24 -30.19
C SER A 76 -34.14 1.05 -31.49
N ILE A 77 -33.61 0.53 -32.59
CA ILE A 77 -33.98 0.75 -34.02
C ILE A 77 -32.97 -0.02 -34.91
N PRO A 78 -33.39 -0.64 -36.03
CA PRO A 78 -32.62 -1.69 -36.70
C PRO A 78 -31.71 -1.21 -37.84
N VAL A 79 -30.81 -2.12 -38.19
CA VAL A 79 -29.82 -2.20 -39.28
C VAL A 79 -30.21 -1.51 -40.60
N ALA A 80 -29.44 -0.50 -40.99
CA ALA A 80 -28.98 -0.27 -42.38
C ALA A 80 -27.86 0.79 -42.43
N GLU A 81 -26.87 0.54 -43.27
CA GLU A 81 -25.73 1.40 -43.65
C GLU A 81 -24.66 1.71 -42.59
N ARG A 82 -23.65 0.82 -42.57
CA ARG A 82 -22.29 1.18 -42.18
C ARG A 82 -21.61 1.89 -43.36
N ALA A 83 -21.14 3.12 -43.15
CA ALA A 83 -19.86 3.60 -43.67
C ALA A 83 -19.35 4.84 -42.90
N GLU A 84 -18.19 4.65 -42.27
CA GLU A 84 -17.14 5.64 -41.97
C GLU A 84 -17.38 6.72 -40.91
N VAL A 85 -17.18 6.33 -39.64
CA VAL A 85 -16.57 7.20 -38.62
C VAL A 85 -15.42 6.44 -37.95
N SER A 86 -14.25 7.07 -37.89
CA SER A 86 -12.99 6.55 -37.36
C SER A 86 -13.13 5.91 -35.96
N PRO A 87 -12.42 4.79 -35.66
CA PRO A 87 -12.33 4.27 -34.30
C PRO A 87 -11.27 5.07 -33.52
N GLY A 88 -11.53 6.36 -33.33
CA GLY A 88 -10.73 7.26 -32.49
C GLY A 88 -11.24 7.23 -31.06
N GLY A 89 -10.83 6.22 -30.30
CA GLY A 89 -11.18 6.10 -28.88
C GLY A 89 -10.56 4.85 -28.28
N ARG A 90 -9.23 4.80 -28.17
CA ARG A 90 -8.54 3.75 -27.39
C ARG A 90 -8.98 3.89 -25.93
N LYS A 91 -9.97 3.10 -25.52
CA LYS A 91 -10.32 2.90 -24.11
C LYS A 91 -9.10 2.25 -23.46
N SER A 92 -8.35 3.01 -22.66
CA SER A 92 -7.16 2.53 -21.96
C SER A 92 -7.61 1.58 -20.84
N SER A 93 -7.57 0.27 -21.11
CA SER A 93 -7.64 -0.73 -20.04
C SER A 93 -6.39 -0.59 -19.19
N ILE A 94 -6.57 -0.51 -17.87
CA ILE A 94 -5.47 -0.30 -16.91
C ILE A 94 -4.83 -1.67 -16.67
N HIS A 95 -3.71 -1.96 -17.33
CA HIS A 95 -2.94 -3.17 -17.08
C HIS A 95 -2.11 -2.99 -15.80
N LEU A 96 -2.57 -3.56 -14.68
CA LEU A 96 -1.84 -3.50 -13.40
C LEU A 96 -0.98 -4.75 -13.26
N THR A 97 0.31 -4.62 -13.58
CA THR A 97 1.29 -5.71 -13.41
C THR A 97 2.46 -5.29 -12.55
N LEU A 98 2.89 -6.20 -11.68
CA LEU A 98 4.15 -6.03 -10.95
C LEU A 98 5.32 -6.12 -11.96
N PRO A 99 6.44 -5.41 -11.71
CA PRO A 99 7.65 -5.57 -12.52
C PRO A 99 8.13 -7.03 -12.52
N ASP A 100 8.43 -7.58 -13.70
CA ASP A 100 8.79 -8.98 -13.87
C ASP A 100 9.99 -9.41 -13.01
N PHE A 101 9.96 -10.67 -12.56
CA PHE A 101 11.01 -11.31 -11.75
C PHE A 101 12.28 -11.69 -12.54
N GLN A 102 12.30 -11.46 -13.85
CA GLN A 102 13.39 -11.88 -14.71
C GLN A 102 14.10 -10.66 -15.29
N ASP A 103 15.30 -10.37 -14.77
CA ASP A 103 16.51 -10.28 -15.59
C ASP A 103 17.77 -10.01 -14.75
N THR A 104 18.36 -11.07 -14.23
CA THR A 104 19.81 -11.15 -14.01
C THR A 104 20.49 -11.56 -15.30
N SER A 105 20.61 -10.65 -16.27
CA SER A 105 21.73 -10.60 -17.22
C SER A 105 21.54 -9.52 -18.27
N THR A 106 22.15 -8.36 -18.07
CA THR A 106 23.12 -7.79 -19.02
C THR A 106 23.58 -6.42 -18.54
N GLY A 107 24.89 -6.26 -18.49
CA GLY A 107 25.62 -5.02 -18.79
C GLY A 107 25.14 -3.73 -18.13
N SER A 108 25.96 -3.25 -17.18
CA SER A 108 26.25 -1.83 -17.01
C SER A 108 25.93 -0.97 -18.23
N LEU A 109 25.16 0.10 -18.03
CA LEU A 109 25.46 1.47 -18.47
C LEU A 109 24.35 2.37 -17.92
N SER A 110 24.73 3.59 -17.52
CA SER A 110 23.86 4.67 -17.05
C SER A 110 22.50 4.72 -17.76
N PRO A 111 21.38 5.01 -17.05
CA PRO A 111 20.08 5.06 -17.70
C PRO A 111 20.12 6.09 -18.82
N SER A 112 19.86 5.64 -20.06
CA SER A 112 19.77 6.53 -21.20
C SER A 112 18.72 7.61 -20.89
N SER A 113 18.96 8.84 -21.33
CA SER A 113 18.01 9.98 -21.20
C SER A 113 16.59 9.61 -21.65
N VAL A 114 16.44 8.62 -22.53
CA VAL A 114 15.17 8.05 -22.99
C VAL A 114 14.44 7.23 -21.92
N ALA A 115 15.15 6.48 -21.08
CA ALA A 115 14.54 5.73 -19.97
C ALA A 115 14.06 6.69 -18.85
N LEU A 116 14.82 7.75 -18.59
CA LEU A 116 14.42 8.82 -17.65
C LEU A 116 13.24 9.62 -18.21
N SER A 117 13.27 9.97 -19.49
CA SER A 117 12.15 10.67 -20.17
C SER A 117 10.90 9.80 -20.27
N ARG A 118 11.04 8.47 -20.38
CA ARG A 118 9.92 7.52 -20.36
C ARG A 118 9.33 7.35 -18.98
N LEU A 119 10.18 7.37 -17.95
CA LEU A 119 9.74 7.39 -16.56
C LEU A 119 9.00 8.72 -16.25
N GLU A 120 9.56 9.85 -16.66
CA GLU A 120 8.94 11.18 -16.50
C GLU A 120 7.65 11.32 -17.31
N ALA A 121 7.59 10.78 -18.53
CA ALA A 121 6.38 10.74 -19.33
C ALA A 121 5.31 9.84 -18.70
N ALA A 122 5.68 8.67 -18.17
CA ALA A 122 4.77 7.81 -17.43
C ALA A 122 4.25 8.50 -16.16
N LEU A 123 5.12 9.21 -15.42
CA LEU A 123 4.73 9.97 -14.23
C LEU A 123 3.83 11.18 -14.57
N SER A 124 4.05 11.84 -15.72
CA SER A 124 3.22 12.95 -16.20
C SER A 124 1.87 12.49 -16.74
N GLU A 125 1.83 11.36 -17.46
CA GLU A 125 0.58 10.74 -17.92
C GLU A 125 -0.24 10.20 -16.74
N VAL A 126 0.41 9.64 -15.71
CA VAL A 126 -0.24 9.19 -14.47
C VAL A 126 -0.81 10.39 -13.67
N SER A 127 -0.13 11.54 -13.69
CA SER A 127 -0.63 12.81 -13.13
C SER A 127 -1.94 13.26 -13.81
N ASP A 128 -2.02 13.23 -15.14
CA ASP A 128 -3.21 13.62 -15.90
C ASP A 128 -4.35 12.57 -15.83
N ILE A 129 -4.00 11.30 -15.63
CA ILE A 129 -4.93 10.19 -15.37
C ILE A 129 -5.55 10.26 -13.96
N SER A 130 -4.87 10.91 -13.00
CA SER A 130 -5.27 10.96 -11.59
C SER A 130 -6.48 11.87 -11.32
N SER A 131 -6.70 12.90 -12.13
CA SER A 131 -7.71 13.94 -11.90
C SER A 131 -9.09 13.56 -12.44
N SER A 132 -9.14 12.72 -13.48
CA SER A 132 -10.36 12.38 -14.22
C SER A 132 -10.96 10.99 -13.89
N ARG A 133 -10.24 10.12 -13.14
CA ARG A 133 -10.63 8.70 -12.95
C ARG A 133 -11.26 8.32 -11.60
N ARG A 134 -11.43 9.23 -10.67
CA ARG A 134 -11.86 8.92 -9.29
C ARG A 134 -13.38 8.79 -9.13
N GLN A 135 -14.03 8.07 -10.05
CA GLN A 135 -15.43 7.69 -9.87
C GLN A 135 -15.47 6.27 -9.30
N GLY A 136 -15.92 6.17 -8.05
CA GLY A 136 -16.03 4.92 -7.30
C GLY A 136 -15.87 5.17 -5.80
N PRO A 137 -16.41 4.28 -4.95
CA PRO A 137 -16.18 4.34 -3.50
C PRO A 137 -14.69 4.41 -3.12
N ALA A 138 -14.35 5.25 -2.13
CA ALA A 138 -12.97 5.49 -1.72
C ALA A 138 -12.20 4.23 -1.32
N TYR A 139 -12.87 3.23 -0.72
CA TYR A 139 -12.26 2.00 -0.23
C TYR A 139 -11.60 1.14 -1.33
N ILE A 140 -12.05 1.30 -2.58
CA ILE A 140 -11.51 0.57 -3.73
C ILE A 140 -10.08 1.01 -3.99
N TRP A 141 -9.87 2.32 -3.97
CA TRP A 141 -8.58 2.95 -4.20
C TRP A 141 -7.64 2.77 -3.02
N THR A 142 -8.15 2.81 -1.77
CA THR A 142 -7.34 2.50 -0.59
C THR A 142 -6.90 1.03 -0.58
N THR A 143 -7.73 0.13 -1.10
CA THR A 143 -7.33 -1.28 -1.26
C THR A 143 -6.22 -1.41 -2.29
N LEU A 144 -6.30 -0.71 -3.42
CA LEU A 144 -5.25 -0.72 -4.44
C LEU A 144 -3.94 -0.13 -3.92
N GLU A 145 -4.00 1.01 -3.23
CA GLU A 145 -2.85 1.61 -2.55
C GLU A 145 -2.21 0.61 -1.58
N HIS A 146 -3.00 -0.04 -0.72
CA HIS A 146 -2.48 -1.05 0.19
C HIS A 146 -1.82 -2.23 -0.53
N ILE A 147 -2.37 -2.70 -1.67
CA ILE A 147 -1.74 -3.78 -2.44
C ILE A 147 -0.35 -3.33 -2.94
N TRP A 148 -0.26 -2.13 -3.52
CA TRP A 148 1.01 -1.57 -3.98
C TRP A 148 2.03 -1.38 -2.86
N LEU A 149 1.59 -0.86 -1.71
CA LEU A 149 2.48 -0.69 -0.55
C LEU A 149 2.96 -2.02 0.02
N GLN A 150 2.12 -3.06 0.00
CA GLN A 150 2.52 -4.40 0.41
C GLN A 150 3.53 -5.02 -0.57
N ALA A 151 3.31 -4.90 -1.88
CA ALA A 151 4.29 -5.34 -2.88
C ALA A 151 5.63 -4.57 -2.74
N GLY A 152 5.57 -3.25 -2.52
CA GLY A 152 6.75 -2.42 -2.29
C GLY A 152 7.54 -2.83 -1.04
N GLU A 153 6.85 -3.16 0.05
CA GLU A 153 7.45 -3.68 1.28
C GLU A 153 8.17 -5.02 1.04
N LEU A 154 7.55 -5.94 0.29
CA LEU A 154 8.15 -7.23 -0.06
C LEU A 154 9.37 -7.08 -0.97
N PHE A 155 9.32 -6.19 -1.97
CA PHE A 155 10.48 -5.92 -2.82
C PHE A 155 11.64 -5.29 -2.04
N MET A 156 11.35 -4.45 -1.05
CA MET A 156 12.39 -3.94 -0.15
C MET A 156 13.01 -5.05 0.69
N ALA A 157 12.21 -5.99 1.20
CA ALA A 157 12.70 -7.15 1.93
C ALA A 157 13.57 -8.08 1.06
N ASP A 158 13.23 -8.20 -0.22
CA ASP A 158 14.00 -8.96 -1.24
C ASP A 158 15.25 -8.20 -1.76
N GLY A 159 15.45 -6.94 -1.36
CA GLY A 159 16.57 -6.09 -1.80
C GLY A 159 16.40 -5.46 -3.19
N ARG A 160 15.25 -5.66 -3.84
CA ARG A 160 14.90 -5.14 -5.17
C ARG A 160 14.38 -3.71 -5.12
N LEU A 161 15.30 -2.76 -4.90
CA LEU A 161 14.95 -1.36 -4.61
C LEU A 161 14.36 -0.58 -5.79
N LYS A 162 14.51 -1.04 -7.03
CA LYS A 162 13.93 -0.36 -8.21
C LYS A 162 12.44 -0.69 -8.35
N GLU A 163 12.09 -1.94 -8.14
CA GLU A 163 10.73 -2.48 -8.18
C GLU A 163 9.93 -1.99 -6.99
N ALA A 164 10.55 -1.90 -5.82
CA ALA A 164 9.97 -1.21 -4.66
C ALA A 164 9.62 0.25 -4.98
N GLN A 165 10.52 0.98 -5.65
CA GLN A 165 10.26 2.36 -6.06
C GLN A 165 9.07 2.47 -7.00
N PHE A 166 8.96 1.56 -7.97
CA PHE A 166 7.82 1.50 -8.88
C PHE A 166 6.51 1.32 -8.11
N CYS A 167 6.44 0.32 -7.21
CA CYS A 167 5.23 0.06 -6.43
C CYS A 167 4.85 1.25 -5.54
N ILE A 168 5.83 1.90 -4.92
CA ILE A 168 5.61 3.08 -4.09
C ILE A 168 5.16 4.29 -4.94
N ALA A 169 5.66 4.44 -6.17
CA ALA A 169 5.23 5.48 -7.10
C ALA A 169 3.76 5.27 -7.52
N GLU A 170 3.36 4.04 -7.82
CA GLU A 170 1.96 3.69 -8.12
C GLU A 170 1.04 3.99 -6.92
N ALA A 171 1.46 3.64 -5.69
CA ALA A 171 0.71 4.00 -4.49
C ALA A 171 0.61 5.52 -4.28
N SER A 172 1.71 6.25 -4.56
CA SER A 172 1.77 7.71 -4.47
C SER A 172 0.87 8.41 -5.49
N ALA A 173 0.71 7.82 -6.67
CA ALA A 173 -0.19 8.34 -7.70
C ALA A 173 -1.67 8.29 -7.25
N ILE A 174 -2.02 7.32 -6.41
CA ILE A 174 -3.36 7.19 -5.84
C ILE A 174 -3.52 8.16 -4.66
N PHE A 175 -2.63 8.09 -3.66
CA PHE A 175 -2.66 8.93 -2.48
C PHE A 175 -1.27 9.53 -2.18
N PRO A 176 -0.94 10.70 -2.74
CA PRO A 176 0.40 11.29 -2.61
C PRO A 176 0.72 11.71 -1.16
N ASN A 177 -0.30 12.08 -0.39
CA ASN A 177 -0.18 12.53 1.00
C ASN A 177 -0.62 11.45 2.00
N SER A 178 -0.56 10.17 1.62
CA SER A 178 -0.80 9.07 2.58
C SER A 178 0.42 8.89 3.48
N HIS A 179 0.20 8.88 4.80
CA HIS A 179 1.27 8.60 5.77
C HIS A 179 1.91 7.23 5.53
N SER A 180 1.15 6.24 5.07
CA SER A 180 1.64 4.90 4.71
C SER A 180 2.58 4.95 3.50
N VAL A 181 2.27 5.77 2.50
CA VAL A 181 3.12 5.99 1.32
C VAL A 181 4.42 6.71 1.71
N LEU A 182 4.32 7.79 2.49
CA LEU A 182 5.49 8.54 2.97
C LEU A 182 6.42 7.66 3.82
N LEU A 183 5.85 6.80 4.68
CA LEU A 183 6.61 5.79 5.42
C LEU A 183 7.40 4.86 4.49
N GLN A 184 6.77 4.27 3.46
CA GLN A 184 7.51 3.38 2.55
C GLN A 184 8.55 4.13 1.72
N ARG A 185 8.29 5.39 1.31
CA ARG A 185 9.30 6.24 0.67
C ARG A 185 10.49 6.49 1.58
N GLY A 186 10.26 6.81 2.85
CA GLY A 186 11.32 7.02 3.85
C GLY A 186 12.16 5.76 4.07
N ARG A 187 11.50 4.59 4.17
CA ARG A 187 12.19 3.29 4.25
C ARG A 187 13.06 3.01 3.03
N LEU A 188 12.55 3.29 1.84
CA LEU A 188 13.31 3.12 0.60
C LEU A 188 14.53 4.05 0.56
N ALA A 189 14.40 5.29 1.03
CA ALA A 189 15.50 6.24 1.16
C ALA A 189 16.55 5.77 2.19
N GLU A 190 16.12 5.19 3.32
CA GLU A 190 17.05 4.55 4.28
C GLU A 190 17.87 3.45 3.63
N LEU A 191 17.22 2.54 2.88
CA LEU A 191 17.89 1.43 2.21
C LEU A 191 18.87 1.90 1.12
N ARG A 192 18.68 3.11 0.58
CA ARG A 192 19.61 3.78 -0.35
C ARG A 192 20.73 4.55 0.34
N GLY A 193 20.71 4.63 1.67
CA GLY A 193 21.66 5.42 2.47
C GLY A 193 21.36 6.92 2.50
N GLN A 194 20.21 7.37 2.00
CA GLN A 194 19.80 8.77 1.96
C GLN A 194 19.10 9.15 3.29
N LEU A 195 19.87 9.17 4.38
CA LEU A 195 19.33 9.31 5.75
C LEU A 195 18.61 10.65 5.99
N ASP A 196 19.09 11.75 5.40
CA ASP A 196 18.46 13.07 5.57
C ASP A 196 17.11 13.16 4.84
N GLU A 197 17.02 12.56 3.65
CA GLU A 197 15.77 12.47 2.90
C GLU A 197 14.76 11.59 3.64
N ALA A 198 15.20 10.43 4.14
CA ALA A 198 14.36 9.55 4.95
C ALA A 198 13.78 10.27 6.17
N LYS A 199 14.60 11.09 6.86
CA LYS A 199 14.16 11.89 7.99
C LYS A 199 13.05 12.87 7.60
N GLY A 200 13.24 13.63 6.51
CA GLY A 200 12.23 14.57 6.03
C GLY A 200 10.90 13.87 5.70
N LEU A 201 10.96 12.71 5.07
CA LEU A 201 9.78 11.90 4.74
C LEU A 201 9.05 11.39 5.99
N TYR A 202 9.78 11.00 7.05
CA TYR A 202 9.16 10.61 8.32
C TYR A 202 8.58 11.80 9.07
N ASP A 203 9.24 12.96 9.06
CA ASP A 203 8.70 14.19 9.65
C ASP A 203 7.37 14.58 8.96
N GLU A 204 7.30 14.49 7.63
CA GLU A 204 6.05 14.68 6.87
C GLU A 204 4.98 13.62 7.23
N ALA A 205 5.38 12.34 7.34
CA ALA A 205 4.45 11.27 7.70
C ALA A 205 3.88 11.45 9.12
N LEU A 206 4.70 11.88 10.08
CA LEU A 206 4.29 12.19 11.45
C LEU A 206 3.44 13.46 11.54
N ALA A 207 3.64 14.45 10.66
CA ALA A 207 2.76 15.60 10.59
C ALA A 207 1.32 15.21 10.19
N ILE A 208 1.17 14.16 9.37
CA ILE A 208 -0.13 13.62 8.95
C ILE A 208 -0.70 12.65 9.99
N HIS A 209 0.15 11.77 10.54
CA HIS A 209 -0.25 10.80 11.55
C HIS A 209 0.72 10.80 12.75
N PRO A 210 0.49 11.71 13.73
CA PRO A 210 1.42 11.91 14.86
C PRO A 210 1.57 10.69 15.78
N THR A 211 0.57 9.81 15.81
CA THR A 211 0.55 8.60 16.62
C THR A 211 0.84 7.34 15.80
N GLY A 212 1.50 7.48 14.65
CA GLY A 212 1.87 6.34 13.82
C GLY A 212 3.02 5.57 14.41
N GLU A 213 2.75 4.49 15.15
CA GLU A 213 3.77 3.69 15.83
C GLU A 213 4.89 3.25 14.88
N ARG A 214 4.59 2.63 13.74
CA ARG A 214 5.60 2.26 12.73
C ARG A 214 6.48 3.44 12.34
N ILE A 215 5.90 4.63 12.12
CA ILE A 215 6.66 5.82 11.73
C ILE A 215 7.59 6.28 12.85
N LEU A 216 7.11 6.27 14.10
CA LEU A 216 7.90 6.60 15.28
C LEU A 216 9.06 5.61 15.46
N VAL A 217 8.83 4.31 15.29
CA VAL A 217 9.88 3.28 15.37
C VAL A 217 10.97 3.51 14.32
N HIS A 218 10.57 3.71 13.06
CA HIS A 218 11.49 3.99 11.96
C HIS A 218 12.29 5.28 12.18
N MET A 219 11.63 6.38 12.56
CA MET A 219 12.28 7.65 12.87
C MET A 219 13.24 7.53 14.06
N GLY A 220 12.82 6.86 15.13
CA GLY A 220 13.64 6.61 16.31
C GLY A 220 14.91 5.83 15.98
N ARG A 221 14.77 4.74 15.22
CA ARG A 221 15.91 3.93 14.74
C ARG A 221 16.84 4.73 13.83
N LEU A 222 16.29 5.53 12.91
CA LEU A 222 17.06 6.44 12.05
C LEU A 222 17.88 7.45 12.87
N LEU A 223 17.28 8.02 13.91
CA LEU A 223 17.94 8.98 14.81
C LEU A 223 19.10 8.32 15.56
N VAL A 224 18.90 7.11 16.11
CA VAL A 224 19.96 6.33 16.76
C VAL A 224 21.11 6.05 15.79
N LYS A 225 20.80 5.57 14.56
CA LYS A 225 21.82 5.35 13.51
C LYS A 225 22.57 6.62 13.12
N SER A 226 21.91 7.78 13.16
CA SER A 226 22.53 9.08 12.88
C SER A 226 23.35 9.66 14.04
N GLY A 227 23.53 8.91 15.14
CA GLY A 227 24.27 9.33 16.35
C GLY A 227 23.47 10.23 17.29
N ARG A 228 22.22 10.58 16.95
CA ARG A 228 21.30 11.39 17.78
C ARG A 228 20.52 10.50 18.76
N VAL A 229 21.25 9.71 19.53
CA VAL A 229 20.70 8.64 20.39
C VAL A 229 19.66 9.16 21.39
N HIS A 230 19.90 10.30 22.04
CA HIS A 230 18.95 10.88 23.00
C HIS A 230 17.58 11.23 22.40
N LEU A 231 17.58 11.77 21.17
CA LEU A 231 16.35 12.10 20.46
C LEU A 231 15.66 10.82 20.00
N GLY A 232 16.43 9.86 19.48
CA GLY A 232 15.91 8.54 19.08
C GLY A 232 15.24 7.81 20.24
N GLU A 233 15.86 7.76 21.41
CA GLU A 233 15.27 7.16 22.61
C GLU A 233 13.94 7.82 22.98
N LYS A 234 13.86 9.16 22.94
CA LYS A 234 12.62 9.88 23.25
C LYS A 234 11.49 9.47 22.29
N VAL A 235 11.77 9.47 20.99
CA VAL A 235 10.79 9.06 19.97
C VAL A 235 10.37 7.59 20.15
N LEU A 236 11.31 6.71 20.51
CA LEU A 236 11.02 5.29 20.76
C LEU A 236 10.20 5.08 22.04
N ARG A 237 10.42 5.88 23.09
CA ARG A 237 9.55 5.91 24.26
C ARG A 237 8.14 6.34 23.88
N ASP A 238 7.99 7.35 23.03
CA ASP A 238 6.68 7.77 22.53
C ASP A 238 6.01 6.64 21.71
N ALA A 239 6.76 5.89 20.89
CA ALA A 239 6.25 4.73 20.16
C ALA A 239 5.70 3.64 21.09
N VAL A 240 6.42 3.32 22.16
CA VAL A 240 6.01 2.35 23.18
C VAL A 240 4.77 2.83 23.95
N GLN A 241 4.65 4.14 24.22
CA GLN A 241 3.45 4.70 24.86
C GLN A 241 2.22 4.60 23.95
N VAL A 242 2.39 4.79 22.64
CA VAL A 242 1.31 4.65 21.65
C VAL A 242 0.88 3.19 21.50
N HIS A 243 1.84 2.26 21.40
CA HIS A 243 1.56 0.83 21.29
C HIS A 243 2.48 0.00 22.18
N SER A 244 2.03 -0.25 23.41
CA SER A 244 2.81 -0.98 24.42
C SER A 244 3.08 -2.44 24.05
N THR A 245 2.35 -2.99 23.08
CA THR A 245 2.48 -4.37 22.60
C THR A 245 3.36 -4.50 21.35
N SER A 246 4.01 -3.43 20.88
CA SER A 246 4.96 -3.51 19.76
C SER A 246 6.31 -4.05 20.22
N HIS A 247 6.62 -5.30 19.86
CA HIS A 247 7.95 -5.87 20.11
C HIS A 247 9.06 -5.10 19.35
N GLU A 248 8.79 -4.63 18.12
CA GLU A 248 9.78 -3.85 17.34
C GLU A 248 10.14 -2.53 18.03
N ALA A 249 9.15 -1.84 18.62
CA ALA A 249 9.40 -0.61 19.37
C ALA A 249 10.26 -0.85 20.63
N TRP A 250 9.98 -1.93 21.38
CA TRP A 250 10.77 -2.30 22.57
C TRP A 250 12.19 -2.73 22.20
N SER A 251 12.37 -3.48 21.11
CA SER A 251 13.70 -3.85 20.60
C SER A 251 14.51 -2.63 20.19
N CYS A 252 13.93 -1.70 19.41
CA CYS A 252 14.60 -0.46 19.02
C CYS A 252 14.91 0.43 20.24
N LEU A 253 14.03 0.49 21.25
CA LEU A 253 14.31 1.19 22.51
C LEU A 253 15.48 0.55 23.26
N GLY A 254 15.55 -0.78 23.29
CA GLY A 254 16.68 -1.54 23.84
C GLY A 254 17.99 -1.21 23.14
N GLU A 255 18.02 -1.16 21.81
CA GLU A 255 19.19 -0.75 21.01
C GLU A 255 19.63 0.68 21.34
N ALA A 256 18.68 1.61 21.43
CA ALA A 256 18.96 2.99 21.81
C ALA A 256 19.58 3.08 23.20
N LEU A 257 19.04 2.34 24.18
CA LEU A 257 19.54 2.31 25.56
C LEU A 257 20.90 1.61 25.67
N GLN A 258 21.13 0.55 24.89
CA GLN A 258 22.41 -0.14 24.81
C GLN A 258 23.50 0.78 24.28
N SER A 259 23.22 1.58 23.24
CA SER A 259 24.17 2.56 22.72
C SER A 259 24.50 3.70 23.72
N ARG A 260 23.74 3.81 24.81
CA ARG A 260 23.99 4.74 25.93
C ARG A 260 24.61 4.06 27.17
N ASP A 261 24.91 2.77 27.11
CA ASP A 261 25.31 1.95 28.26
C ASP A 261 24.33 2.05 29.45
N ALA A 262 23.03 2.18 29.15
CA ALA A 262 21.99 2.27 30.17
C ALA A 262 21.59 0.86 30.65
N GLY A 263 21.57 0.65 31.97
CA GLY A 263 21.23 -0.65 32.58
C GLY A 263 19.80 -1.15 32.33
N GLN A 264 18.91 -0.32 31.75
CA GLN A 264 17.52 -0.68 31.41
C GLN A 264 17.41 -1.41 30.06
N ALA A 265 18.48 -1.50 29.27
CA ALA A 265 18.44 -2.15 27.95
C ALA A 265 18.04 -3.63 28.00
N PRO A 266 18.56 -4.47 28.93
CA PRO A 266 18.15 -5.89 29.02
C PRO A 266 16.66 -6.07 29.28
N ASP A 267 16.07 -5.23 30.14
CA ASP A 267 14.64 -5.29 30.46
C ASP A 267 13.79 -5.03 29.21
N CYS A 268 14.19 -4.05 28.38
CA CYS A 268 13.51 -3.74 27.12
C CYS A 268 13.58 -4.93 26.15
N PHE A 269 14.74 -5.57 26.02
CA PHE A 269 14.88 -6.75 25.16
C PHE A 269 14.06 -7.95 25.66
N LEU A 270 14.00 -8.18 26.98
CA LEU A 270 13.16 -9.23 27.55
C LEU A 270 11.68 -8.98 27.24
N THR A 271 11.20 -7.75 27.44
CA THR A 271 9.81 -7.40 27.07
C THR A 271 9.54 -7.57 25.58
N ALA A 272 10.50 -7.24 24.72
CA ALA A 272 10.35 -7.44 23.28
C ALA A 272 10.19 -8.92 22.92
N LEU A 273 11.00 -9.81 23.51
CA LEU A 273 10.92 -11.26 23.29
C LEU A 273 9.60 -11.86 23.77
N GLU A 274 9.11 -11.43 24.94
CA GLU A 274 7.81 -11.88 25.47
C GLU A 274 6.65 -11.46 24.55
N LEU A 275 6.71 -10.23 24.02
CA LEU A 275 5.71 -9.72 23.08
C LEU A 275 5.80 -10.39 21.72
N GLU A 276 7.00 -10.66 21.20
CA GLU A 276 7.21 -11.37 19.94
C GLU A 276 6.62 -12.79 19.99
N ALA A 277 6.82 -13.51 21.09
CA ALA A 277 6.29 -14.86 21.28
C ALA A 277 4.75 -14.94 21.23
N SER A 278 4.06 -13.83 21.52
CA SER A 278 2.61 -13.73 21.49
C SER A 278 2.07 -12.86 20.34
N CYS A 279 2.96 -12.32 19.49
CA CYS A 279 2.61 -11.38 18.44
C CYS A 279 1.87 -12.11 17.31
N PRO A 280 0.62 -11.71 16.98
CA PRO A 280 -0.04 -12.24 15.81
C PRO A 280 0.61 -11.69 14.54
N ILE A 281 0.58 -12.46 13.46
CA ILE A 281 1.17 -12.03 12.18
C ILE A 281 0.54 -10.76 11.60
N ARG A 282 -0.72 -10.50 11.98
CA ARG A 282 -1.45 -9.27 11.74
C ARG A 282 -2.28 -8.96 12.99
N PRO A 283 -2.44 -7.68 13.37
CA PRO A 283 -3.14 -7.33 14.61
C PRO A 283 -4.60 -7.79 14.59
N PHE A 284 -5.10 -8.29 15.73
CA PHE A 284 -6.48 -8.75 15.86
C PHE A 284 -7.53 -7.66 15.61
N THR A 285 -7.13 -6.39 15.62
CA THR A 285 -7.97 -5.23 15.31
C THR A 285 -8.44 -5.17 13.86
N ILE A 286 -7.87 -5.98 12.96
CA ILE A 286 -8.27 -6.05 11.55
C ILE A 286 -9.63 -6.71 11.36
N VAL A 287 -10.06 -7.58 12.28
CA VAL A 287 -11.40 -8.17 12.23
C VAL A 287 -12.41 -7.13 12.72
N PRO A 288 -13.33 -6.65 11.88
CA PRO A 288 -14.29 -5.64 12.27
C PRO A 288 -15.20 -6.21 13.38
N ARG A 289 -15.34 -5.44 14.45
CA ARG A 289 -16.22 -5.78 15.58
C ARG A 289 -17.61 -5.22 15.29
N GLU A 290 -18.33 -5.86 14.39
CA GLU A 290 -19.74 -5.54 14.12
C GLU A 290 -20.63 -6.33 15.09
N LEU A 291 -21.61 -5.64 15.71
CA LEU A 291 -22.62 -6.21 16.60
C LEU A 291 -23.90 -6.53 15.83
#